data_AF-A0A519Q0R6-F1
#
_entry.id   AF-A0A519Q0R6-F1
#
_cell.length_a   1.000
_cell.length_b   1.000
_cell.length_c   1.000
_cell.angle_alpha   90.00
_cell.angle_beta   90.00
_cell.angle_gamma   90.00
#
_symmetry.space_group_name_H-M   'P 1'
#
loop_
_entity.id
_entity.type
_entity.pdbx_description
1 polymer ?
#
loop_
_entity_poly.entity_id
_entity_poly.type
_entity_poly.pdbx_seq_one_letter_code
_entity_poly.pdbx_strand_id
1 'polypeptide(L)'
;MTKPSLDRLTADAGVALKAAQAGGELMAATAEVVAARMEILAAGLADPRRADLKEMALMGSEKVAAFTASASRAQRGMSAASEALVAAGAREAGLAAEAAQTIARAASPAHAAQAQAAYMFGWWTRSAEQGWALGSALLNAQADAMKPLHKAATANAKRLRK
;
A
#
# COMPACT_ATOMS: atom_id res chain seq x y z
N MET A 1 18.70 5.07 -17.71
CA MET A 1 17.28 5.10 -17.27
C MET A 1 16.41 5.46 -18.46
N THR A 2 15.35 4.70 -18.70
CA THR A 2 14.38 4.99 -19.77
C THR A 2 13.34 6.00 -19.26
N LYS A 3 12.75 6.82 -20.15
CA LYS A 3 11.69 7.78 -19.80
C LYS A 3 10.55 7.19 -18.94
N PRO A 4 10.05 5.96 -19.21
CA PRO A 4 9.05 5.30 -18.37
C PRO A 4 9.49 5.04 -16.92
N SER A 5 10.79 4.92 -16.67
CA SER A 5 11.34 4.72 -15.32
C SER A 5 11.35 6.01 -14.49
N LEU A 6 11.55 7.16 -15.12
CA LEU A 6 11.49 8.48 -14.47
C LEU A 6 10.05 8.86 -14.09
N ASP A 7 9.10 8.59 -14.99
CA ASP A 7 7.68 8.89 -14.75
C ASP A 7 7.12 8.07 -13.57
N ARG A 8 7.57 6.82 -13.40
CA ARG A 8 7.20 5.98 -12.24
C ARG A 8 7.84 6.48 -10.94
N LEU A 9 9.13 6.82 -10.96
CA LEU A 9 9.83 7.37 -9.79
C LEU A 9 9.17 8.65 -9.27
N THR A 10 8.79 9.55 -10.17
CA THR A 10 8.10 10.80 -9.81
C THR A 10 6.69 10.52 -9.28
N ALA A 11 5.97 9.56 -9.84
CA ALA A 11 4.68 9.12 -9.32
C ALA A 11 4.79 8.53 -7.90
N ASP A 12 5.77 7.65 -7.67
CA ASP A 12 6.02 7.02 -6.36
C ASP A 12 6.42 8.05 -5.30
N ALA A 13 7.28 9.01 -5.66
CA ALA A 13 7.63 10.12 -4.78
C ALA A 13 6.41 10.97 -4.43
N GLY A 14 5.52 11.22 -5.40
CA GLY A 14 4.26 11.92 -5.17
C GLY A 14 3.31 11.18 -4.23
N VAL A 15 3.25 9.85 -4.33
CA VAL A 15 2.47 9.00 -3.41
C VAL A 15 3.08 9.05 -2.01
N ALA A 16 4.39 8.90 -1.88
CA ALA A 16 5.09 8.93 -0.60
C ALA A 16 4.89 10.27 0.11
N LEU A 17 4.99 11.39 -0.60
CA LEU A 17 4.75 12.73 -0.04
C LEU A 17 3.31 12.88 0.47
N LYS A 18 2.31 12.46 -0.32
CA LYS A 18 0.91 12.50 0.09
C LYS A 18 0.63 11.60 1.30
N ALA A 19 1.25 10.42 1.35
CA ALA A 19 1.14 9.50 2.47
C ALA A 19 1.77 10.10 3.74
N ALA A 20 2.93 10.75 3.62
CA ALA A 20 3.58 11.45 4.74
C ALA A 20 2.72 12.61 5.27
N GLN A 21 2.17 13.44 4.37
CA GLN A 21 1.25 14.50 4.75
C GLN A 21 0.01 13.95 5.46
N ALA A 22 -0.65 12.95 4.89
CA ALA A 22 -1.81 12.31 5.50
C ALA A 22 -1.46 11.64 6.85
N GLY A 23 -0.25 11.10 6.99
CA GLY A 23 0.26 10.59 8.27
C GLY A 23 0.36 11.68 9.33
N GLY A 24 0.92 12.85 8.97
CA GLY A 24 0.99 14.00 9.87
C GLY A 24 -0.40 14.51 10.29
N GLU A 25 -1.32 14.63 9.34
CA GLU A 25 -2.72 15.02 9.61
C GLU A 25 -3.44 14.01 10.50
N LEU A 26 -3.22 12.71 10.27
CA LEU A 26 -3.77 11.64 11.11
C LEU A 26 -3.25 11.74 12.54
N MET A 27 -1.95 11.95 12.74
CA MET A 27 -1.36 12.10 14.08
C MET A 27 -1.94 13.31 14.82
N ALA A 28 -2.00 14.47 14.16
CA ALA A 28 -2.58 15.68 14.74
C ALA A 28 -4.06 15.48 15.11
N ALA A 29 -4.86 14.97 14.17
CA ALA A 29 -6.28 14.73 14.42
C ALA A 29 -6.51 13.69 15.52
N THR A 30 -5.66 12.65 15.62
CA THR A 30 -5.75 11.65 16.69
C THR A 30 -5.47 12.29 18.05
N ALA A 31 -4.47 13.16 18.15
CA ALA A 31 -4.16 13.87 19.39
C ALA A 31 -5.35 14.73 19.85
N GLU A 32 -5.97 15.47 18.93
CA GLU A 32 -7.18 16.26 19.22
C GLU A 32 -8.35 15.39 19.70
N VAL A 33 -8.60 14.26 19.02
CA VAL A 33 -9.67 13.32 19.41
C VAL A 33 -9.43 12.75 20.80
N VAL A 34 -8.18 12.37 21.12
CA VAL A 34 -7.84 11.84 22.44
C VAL A 34 -8.05 12.90 23.52
N ALA A 35 -7.56 14.12 23.30
CA ALA A 35 -7.72 15.23 24.26
C ALA A 35 -9.20 15.51 24.54
N ALA A 36 -10.01 15.70 23.51
CA ALA A 36 -11.44 15.98 23.67
C ALA A 36 -12.19 14.82 24.35
N ARG A 37 -11.85 13.56 24.03
CA ARG A 37 -12.48 12.39 24.66
C ARG A 37 -12.08 12.22 26.12
N MET A 38 -10.86 12.61 26.50
CA MET A 38 -10.44 12.66 27.90
C MET A 38 -11.26 13.69 28.68
N GLU A 39 -11.55 14.86 28.11
CA GLU A 39 -12.43 15.86 28.73
C GLU A 39 -13.87 15.35 28.91
N ILE A 40 -14.43 14.71 27.88
CA ILE A 40 -15.77 14.10 27.93
C ILE A 40 -15.87 13.03 29.02
N LEU A 41 -14.86 12.16 29.11
CA LEU A 41 -14.79 11.13 30.15
C LEU A 41 -14.66 11.74 31.55
N ALA A 42 -13.80 12.75 31.71
CA ALA A 42 -13.62 13.46 32.97
C ALA A 42 -14.91 14.16 33.42
N ALA A 43 -15.61 14.83 32.50
CA ALA A 43 -16.89 15.48 32.78
C ALA A 43 -17.96 14.48 33.20
N GLY A 44 -18.06 13.33 32.53
CA GLY A 44 -18.99 12.26 32.90
C GLY A 44 -18.66 11.59 34.23
N LEU A 45 -17.38 11.51 34.60
CA LEU A 45 -16.94 10.97 35.89
C LEU A 45 -17.26 11.95 37.04
N ALA A 46 -17.09 13.26 36.79
CA ALA A 46 -17.39 14.30 37.76
C ALA A 46 -18.90 14.50 37.99
N ASP A 47 -19.72 14.38 36.94
CA ASP A 47 -21.19 14.40 37.03
C ASP A 47 -21.81 13.41 36.02
N PRO A 48 -22.27 12.24 36.50
CA PRO A 48 -22.89 11.23 35.64
C PRO A 48 -24.11 11.74 34.86
N ARG A 49 -24.80 12.78 35.35
CA ARG A 49 -25.96 13.39 34.67
C ARG A 49 -25.56 14.23 33.45
N ARG A 50 -24.28 14.60 33.34
CA ARG A 50 -23.71 15.36 32.22
C ARG A 50 -22.89 14.50 31.27
N ALA A 51 -22.87 13.17 31.47
CA ALA A 51 -22.13 12.25 30.63
C ALA A 51 -22.65 12.24 29.19
N ASP A 52 -21.77 12.44 28.21
CA ASP A 52 -22.08 12.28 26.80
C ASP A 52 -22.06 10.79 26.42
N LEU A 53 -23.12 10.07 26.81
CA LEU A 53 -23.28 8.64 26.56
C LEU A 53 -23.26 8.30 25.07
N LYS A 54 -23.71 9.23 24.22
CA LYS A 54 -23.68 9.08 22.77
C LYS A 54 -22.25 9.06 22.28
N GLU A 55 -21.42 10.01 22.70
CA GLU A 55 -20.02 10.02 22.30
C GLU A 55 -19.25 8.83 22.86
N MET A 56 -19.52 8.43 24.10
CA MET A 56 -18.92 7.24 24.71
C MET A 56 -19.21 5.96 23.90
N ALA A 57 -20.43 5.80 23.39
CA ALA A 57 -20.79 4.66 22.54
C ALA A 57 -20.09 4.68 21.15
N LEU A 58 -19.78 5.86 20.62
CA LEU A 58 -19.07 6.02 19.34
C LEU A 58 -17.57 5.70 19.45
N MET A 59 -16.95 5.89 20.62
CA MET A 59 -15.49 5.82 20.76
C MET A 59 -14.88 4.47 20.34
N GLY A 60 -15.58 3.37 20.58
CA GLY A 60 -15.15 2.02 20.23
C GLY A 60 -15.59 1.60 18.82
N SER A 61 -16.87 1.81 18.50
CA SER A 61 -17.47 1.37 17.24
C SER A 61 -16.82 2.02 16.01
N GLU A 62 -16.48 3.31 16.09
CA GLU A 62 -15.78 4.03 15.01
C GLU A 62 -14.36 3.50 14.78
N LYS A 63 -13.63 3.15 15.86
CA LYS A 63 -12.26 2.59 15.76
C LYS A 63 -12.29 1.23 15.08
N VAL A 64 -13.23 0.36 15.49
CA VAL A 64 -13.40 -0.96 14.89
C VAL A 64 -13.78 -0.82 13.42
N ALA A 65 -14.76 0.03 13.08
CA ALA A 65 -15.19 0.24 11.71
C ALA A 65 -14.04 0.76 10.81
N ALA A 66 -13.29 1.76 11.28
CA ALA A 66 -12.15 2.30 10.54
C ALA A 66 -11.02 1.28 10.37
N PHE A 67 -10.72 0.50 11.42
CA PHE A 67 -9.71 -0.55 11.38
C PHE A 67 -10.10 -1.70 10.45
N THR A 68 -11.34 -2.18 10.50
CA THR A 68 -11.85 -3.21 9.58
C THR A 68 -11.82 -2.72 8.13
N ALA A 69 -12.21 -1.46 7.88
CA ALA A 69 -12.12 -0.87 6.55
C ALA A 69 -10.66 -0.80 6.06
N SER A 70 -9.73 -0.40 6.93
CA SER A 70 -8.28 -0.39 6.67
C SER A 70 -7.76 -1.79 6.35
N ALA A 71 -8.08 -2.79 7.18
CA ALA A 71 -7.69 -4.18 6.99
C ALA A 71 -8.20 -4.74 5.65
N SER A 72 -9.45 -4.44 5.28
CA SER A 72 -10.01 -4.86 3.99
C SER A 72 -9.24 -4.28 2.79
N ARG A 73 -8.74 -3.04 2.91
CA ARG A 73 -7.95 -2.38 1.87
C ARG A 73 -6.55 -2.98 1.80
N ALA A 74 -5.91 -3.20 2.95
CA ALA A 74 -4.62 -3.87 3.02
C ALA A 74 -4.69 -5.27 2.38
N GLN A 75 -5.73 -6.05 2.70
CA GLN A 75 -5.94 -7.37 2.13
C GLN A 75 -6.10 -7.32 0.61
N ARG A 76 -6.93 -6.41 0.08
CA ARG A 76 -7.08 -6.24 -1.38
C ARG A 76 -5.77 -5.87 -2.06
N GLY A 77 -5.00 -4.95 -1.47
CA GLY A 77 -3.69 -4.57 -1.98
C GLY A 77 -2.70 -5.73 -2.01
N MET A 78 -2.69 -6.55 -0.95
CA MET A 78 -1.84 -7.75 -0.88
C MET A 78 -2.26 -8.82 -1.90
N SER A 79 -3.56 -9.07 -2.04
CA SER A 79 -4.09 -10.00 -3.06
C SER A 79 -3.71 -9.56 -4.47
N ALA A 80 -3.87 -8.27 -4.80
CA ALA A 80 -3.48 -7.75 -6.10
C ALA A 80 -1.96 -7.88 -6.36
N ALA A 81 -1.13 -7.64 -5.34
CA ALA A 81 0.33 -7.84 -5.44
C ALA A 81 0.68 -9.32 -5.68
N SER A 82 0.00 -10.24 -4.99
CA SER A 82 0.19 -11.68 -5.18
C SER A 82 -0.23 -12.14 -6.58
N GLU A 83 -1.39 -11.69 -7.08
CA GLU A 83 -1.85 -11.99 -8.44
C GLU A 83 -0.86 -11.49 -9.50
N ALA A 84 -0.35 -10.26 -9.34
CA ALA A 84 0.65 -9.70 -10.23
C ALA A 84 1.96 -10.51 -10.23
N LEU A 85 2.39 -11.00 -9.07
CA LEU A 85 3.59 -11.85 -8.94
C LEU A 85 3.40 -13.20 -9.63
N VAL A 86 2.24 -13.85 -9.43
CA VAL A 86 1.91 -15.11 -10.12
C VAL A 86 1.89 -14.93 -11.63
N ALA A 87 1.26 -13.85 -12.11
CA ALA A 87 1.22 -13.54 -13.54
C ALA A 87 2.63 -13.26 -14.10
N ALA A 88 3.52 -12.62 -13.33
CA ALA A 88 4.90 -12.41 -13.72
C ALA A 88 5.68 -13.72 -13.82
N GLY A 89 5.51 -14.62 -12.85
CA GLY A 89 6.12 -15.95 -12.87
C GLY A 89 5.68 -16.78 -14.08
N ALA A 90 4.38 -16.79 -14.40
CA ALA A 90 3.85 -17.49 -15.56
C ALA A 90 4.45 -16.95 -16.88
N ARG A 91 4.58 -15.62 -17.00
CA ARG A 91 5.23 -15.00 -18.17
C ARG A 91 6.69 -15.40 -18.29
N GLU A 92 7.44 -15.37 -17.19
CA GLU A 92 8.87 -15.72 -17.22
C GLU A 92 9.08 -17.20 -17.54
N ALA A 93 8.21 -18.10 -17.07
CA ALA A 93 8.25 -19.50 -17.45
C ALA A 93 8.08 -19.71 -18.96
N GLY A 94 7.21 -18.92 -19.61
CA GLY A 94 7.05 -18.93 -21.07
C GLY A 94 8.33 -18.49 -21.79
N LEU A 95 8.95 -17.39 -21.34
CA LEU A 95 10.20 -16.87 -21.90
C LEU A 95 11.37 -17.84 -21.71
N ALA A 96 11.43 -18.52 -20.56
CA ALA A 96 12.42 -19.55 -20.29
C ALA A 96 12.24 -20.75 -21.22
N ALA A 97 11.00 -21.19 -21.45
CA ALA A 97 10.70 -22.29 -22.35
C ALA A 97 11.04 -21.94 -23.81
N GLU A 98 10.79 -20.69 -24.24
CA GLU A 98 11.18 -20.20 -25.56
C GLU A 98 12.70 -20.20 -25.71
N ALA A 99 13.43 -19.63 -24.74
CA ALA A 99 14.89 -19.62 -24.75
C ALA A 99 15.48 -21.03 -24.79
N ALA A 100 14.93 -21.96 -24.01
CA ALA A 100 15.35 -23.36 -24.01
C ALA A 100 15.14 -24.02 -25.39
N GLN A 101 14.03 -23.74 -26.06
CA GLN A 101 13.79 -24.22 -27.43
C GLN A 101 14.77 -23.62 -28.44
N THR A 102 15.06 -22.32 -28.34
CA THR A 102 16.05 -21.66 -29.19
C THR A 102 17.44 -22.26 -29.01
N ILE A 103 17.84 -22.53 -27.76
CA ILE A 103 19.12 -23.19 -27.43
C ILE A 103 19.15 -24.62 -28.00
N ALA A 104 18.08 -25.40 -27.81
CA ALA A 104 18.01 -26.79 -28.28
C ALA A 104 18.05 -26.90 -29.81
N ARG A 105 17.55 -25.89 -30.53
CA ARG A 105 17.53 -25.85 -32.00
C ARG A 105 18.70 -25.10 -32.62
N ALA A 106 19.66 -24.64 -31.81
CA ALA A 106 20.78 -23.83 -32.29
C ALA A 106 21.69 -24.62 -33.25
N ALA A 107 21.99 -24.03 -34.41
CA ALA A 107 22.84 -24.66 -35.43
C ALA A 107 24.32 -24.77 -35.03
N SER A 108 24.74 -24.05 -33.98
CA SER A 108 26.10 -24.13 -33.43
C SER A 108 26.13 -23.75 -31.94
N PRO A 109 27.17 -24.16 -31.20
CA PRO A 109 27.37 -23.76 -29.80
C PRO A 109 27.39 -22.24 -29.59
N ALA A 110 27.92 -21.48 -30.56
CA ALA A 110 27.92 -20.02 -30.51
C ALA A 110 26.50 -19.43 -30.52
N HIS A 111 25.59 -19.97 -31.35
CA HIS A 111 24.19 -19.54 -31.37
C HIS A 111 23.46 -19.92 -30.08
N ALA A 112 23.74 -21.09 -29.52
CA ALA A 112 23.20 -21.51 -28.22
C ALA A 112 23.64 -20.55 -27.10
N ALA A 113 24.93 -20.21 -27.05
CA ALA A 113 25.47 -19.26 -26.08
C ALA A 113 24.85 -17.86 -26.23
N GLN A 114 24.61 -17.40 -27.46
CA GLN A 114 23.95 -16.12 -27.73
C GLN A 114 22.49 -16.11 -27.23
N ALA A 115 21.74 -17.19 -27.47
CA ALA A 115 20.36 -17.33 -26.99
C ALA A 115 20.30 -17.36 -25.45
N GLN A 116 21.22 -18.09 -24.80
CA GLN A 116 21.33 -18.11 -23.35
C GLN A 116 21.66 -16.72 -22.78
N ALA A 117 22.63 -16.01 -23.37
CA ALA A 117 23.01 -14.67 -22.94
C ALA A 117 21.85 -13.68 -23.09
N ALA A 118 21.16 -13.69 -24.23
CA ALA A 118 20.01 -12.83 -24.50
C ALA A 118 18.88 -13.06 -23.47
N TYR A 119 18.57 -14.32 -23.17
CA TYR A 119 17.61 -14.66 -22.13
C TYR A 119 18.05 -14.12 -20.75
N MET A 120 19.30 -14.37 -20.34
CA MET A 120 19.81 -13.94 -19.04
C MET A 120 19.78 -12.41 -18.86
N PHE A 121 20.26 -11.65 -19.84
CA PHE A 121 20.25 -10.18 -19.77
C PHE A 121 18.82 -9.64 -19.76
N GLY A 122 17.93 -10.25 -20.55
CA GLY A 122 16.51 -9.93 -20.53
C GLY A 122 15.87 -10.21 -19.18
N TRP A 123 16.14 -11.39 -18.60
CA TRP A 123 15.62 -11.80 -17.29
C TRP A 123 16.06 -10.86 -16.18
N TRP A 124 17.33 -10.45 -16.17
CA TRP A 124 17.83 -9.48 -15.19
C TRP A 124 17.07 -8.16 -15.25
N THR A 125 16.89 -7.62 -16.46
CA THR A 125 16.19 -6.35 -16.68
C THR A 125 14.73 -6.44 -16.25
N ARG A 126 14.02 -7.49 -16.67
CA ARG A 126 12.60 -7.71 -16.30
C ARG A 126 12.44 -7.93 -14.80
N SER A 127 13.36 -8.67 -14.17
CA SER A 127 13.31 -8.91 -12.71
C SER A 127 13.49 -7.62 -11.92
N ALA A 128 14.41 -6.75 -12.34
CA ALA A 128 14.58 -5.43 -11.72
C ALA A 128 13.30 -4.57 -11.86
N GLU A 129 12.71 -4.54 -13.06
CA GLU A 129 11.46 -3.82 -13.30
C GLU A 129 10.28 -4.37 -12.48
N GLN A 130 10.17 -5.70 -12.37
CA GLN A 130 9.16 -6.37 -11.54
C GLN A 130 9.35 -6.06 -10.06
N GLY A 131 10.59 -6.07 -9.56
CA GLY A 131 10.92 -5.72 -8.18
C GLY A 131 10.51 -4.29 -7.83
N TRP A 132 10.80 -3.33 -8.70
CA TRP A 132 10.35 -1.94 -8.50
C TRP A 132 8.84 -1.79 -8.59
N ALA A 133 8.19 -2.43 -9.56
CA ALA A 133 6.73 -2.39 -9.69
C ALA A 133 6.04 -2.97 -8.45
N LEU A 134 6.58 -4.07 -7.89
CA LEU A 134 6.09 -4.66 -6.65
C LEU A 134 6.27 -3.70 -5.46
N GLY A 135 7.45 -3.08 -5.32
CA GLY A 135 7.71 -2.09 -4.29
C GLY A 135 6.75 -0.90 -4.34
N SER A 136 6.54 -0.33 -5.53
CA SER A 136 5.55 0.74 -5.76
C SER A 136 4.14 0.29 -5.41
N ALA A 137 3.73 -0.91 -5.83
CA ALA A 137 2.40 -1.44 -5.53
C ALA A 137 2.18 -1.61 -4.01
N LEU A 138 3.19 -2.11 -3.28
CA LEU A 138 3.12 -2.27 -1.82
C LEU A 138 3.05 -0.91 -1.10
N LEU A 139 3.83 0.08 -1.54
CA LEU A 139 3.76 1.45 -1.00
C LEU A 139 2.36 2.07 -1.22
N ASN A 140 1.82 1.92 -2.43
CA ASN A 140 0.47 2.39 -2.76
C ASN A 140 -0.61 1.67 -1.94
N ALA A 141 -0.47 0.36 -1.75
CA ALA A 141 -1.40 -0.44 -0.94
C ALA A 141 -1.38 -0.02 0.53
N GLN A 142 -0.19 0.23 1.09
CA GLN A 142 -0.06 0.75 2.45
C GLN A 142 -0.71 2.13 2.58
N ALA A 143 -0.42 3.05 1.65
CA ALA A 143 -1.02 4.38 1.65
C ALA A 143 -2.56 4.33 1.53
N ASP A 144 -3.10 3.44 0.70
CA ASP A 144 -4.55 3.26 0.59
C ASP A 144 -5.19 2.67 1.85
N ALA A 145 -4.51 1.71 2.49
CA ALA A 145 -4.95 1.09 3.73
C ALA A 145 -5.08 2.12 4.87
N MET A 146 -4.24 3.16 4.91
CA MET A 146 -4.31 4.20 5.94
C MET A 146 -5.47 5.19 5.77
N LYS A 147 -6.07 5.30 4.57
CA LYS A 147 -7.10 6.32 4.28
C LYS A 147 -8.34 6.24 5.20
N PRO A 148 -8.90 5.07 5.54
CA PRO A 148 -10.03 4.99 6.47
C PRO A 148 -9.70 5.51 7.86
N LEU A 149 -8.47 5.27 8.34
CA LEU A 149 -8.02 5.75 9.65
C LEU A 149 -7.88 7.28 9.64
N HIS A 150 -7.20 7.84 8.64
CA HIS A 150 -7.09 9.29 8.44
C HIS A 150 -8.46 9.96 8.34
N LYS A 151 -9.36 9.40 7.52
CA LYS A 151 -10.73 9.90 7.36
C LYS A 151 -11.51 9.89 8.68
N ALA A 152 -11.42 8.80 9.45
CA ALA A 152 -12.12 8.69 10.73
C ALA A 152 -11.56 9.68 11.77
N ALA A 153 -10.23 9.77 11.91
CA ALA A 153 -9.59 10.67 12.85
C ALA A 153 -9.92 12.14 12.54
N THR A 154 -9.81 12.56 11.28
CA THR A 154 -10.11 13.94 10.86
C THR A 154 -11.59 14.30 11.00
N ALA A 155 -12.49 13.37 10.66
CA ALA A 155 -13.92 13.56 10.87
C ALA A 155 -14.28 13.68 12.36
N ASN A 156 -13.67 12.85 13.21
CA ASN A 156 -13.87 12.90 14.65
C ASN A 156 -13.31 14.18 15.27
N ALA A 157 -12.09 14.58 14.90
CA ALA A 157 -11.51 15.85 15.35
C ALA A 157 -12.43 17.02 14.99
N LYS A 158 -12.89 17.10 13.74
CA LYS A 158 -13.85 18.13 13.30
C LYS A 158 -15.15 18.12 14.11
N ARG A 159 -15.65 16.94 14.48
CA ARG A 159 -16.89 16.77 15.23
C ARG A 159 -16.74 17.16 16.69
N LEU A 160 -15.59 16.88 17.29
CA LEU A 160 -15.27 17.11 18.70
C LEU A 160 -14.73 18.52 19.01
N ARG A 161 -14.35 19.29 17.99
CA ARG A 161 -14.06 20.73 18.13
C ARG A 161 -15.31 21.60 18.40
N LYS A 162 -16.49 21.01 18.36
CA LYS A 162 -17.77 21.67 18.69
C LYS A 162 -18.00 21.65 20.18
#